data_AF-A0A091NSG4-F1
#
_entry.id   AF-A0A091NSG4-F1
#
_cell.length_a   1.000
_cell.length_b   1.000
_cell.length_c   1.000
_cell.angle_alpha   90.00
_cell.angle_beta   90.00
_cell.angle_gamma   90.00
#
_symmetry.space_group_name_H-M   'P 1'
#
loop_
_entity.id
_entity.type
_entity.pdbx_description
1 polymer ?
#
loop_
_entity_poly.entity_id
_entity_poly.type
_entity_poly.pdbx_seq_one_letter_code
_entity_poly.pdbx_strand_id
1 'polypeptide(L)'
;SELEKAMDIIIDVFHQYSRREGDRDTLTKSELKLLIEKQLANYLKHVKNKATIDTIMKDLDLNKDAQISFGEMMLLIVRVTIATHE
;
A
#
# COMPACT_ATOMS: atom_id res chain seq x y z
N SER A 1 -23.70 -4.14 -1.24
CA SER A 1 -23.21 -4.64 -2.54
C SER A 1 -21.89 -5.37 -2.36
N GLU A 2 -21.54 -6.36 -3.19
CA GLU A 2 -20.21 -7.03 -3.10
C GLU A 2 -19.05 -6.06 -3.37
N LEU A 3 -19.25 -5.08 -4.26
CA LEU A 3 -18.25 -4.06 -4.54
C LEU A 3 -18.00 -3.14 -3.34
N GLU A 4 -19.06 -2.74 -2.63
CA GLU A 4 -18.94 -1.95 -1.40
C GLU A 4 -18.15 -2.70 -0.33
N LYS A 5 -18.46 -4.00 -0.13
CA LYS A 5 -17.70 -4.84 0.81
C LYS A 5 -16.22 -4.94 0.43
N ALA A 6 -15.90 -5.05 -0.85
CA ALA A 6 -14.51 -5.08 -1.30
C ALA A 6 -13.79 -3.75 -1.02
N MET A 7 -14.47 -2.61 -1.20
CA MET A 7 -13.93 -1.31 -0.84
C MET A 7 -13.72 -1.18 0.68
N ASP A 8 -14.68 -1.63 1.49
CA ASP A 8 -14.55 -1.66 2.96
C ASP A 8 -13.34 -2.49 3.40
N ILE A 9 -13.12 -3.65 2.78
CA ILE A 9 -11.95 -4.50 3.06
C ILE A 9 -10.64 -3.78 2.73
N ILE A 10 -10.57 -3.03 1.62
CA ILE A 10 -9.36 -2.27 1.26
C ILE A 10 -9.07 -1.19 2.32
N ILE A 11 -10.11 -0.50 2.78
CA ILE A 11 -9.99 0.54 3.83
C ILE A 11 -9.54 -0.10 5.15
N ASP A 12 -10.17 -1.19 5.56
CA ASP A 12 -9.85 -1.91 6.80
C ASP A 12 -8.40 -2.42 6.79
N VAL A 13 -7.95 -2.96 5.66
CA VAL A 13 -6.56 -3.39 5.48
C VAL A 13 -5.62 -2.20 5.63
N PHE A 14 -5.89 -1.05 4.98
CA PHE A 14 -5.06 0.14 5.13
C PHE A 14 -4.95 0.56 6.60
N HIS A 15 -6.07 0.70 7.31
CA HIS A 15 -6.09 1.10 8.71
C HIS A 15 -5.50 0.05 9.68
N GLN A 16 -5.50 -1.23 9.30
CA GLN A 16 -4.81 -2.27 10.07
C GLN A 16 -3.29 -2.02 10.14
N TYR A 17 -2.72 -1.41 9.09
CA TYR A 17 -1.29 -1.11 9.02
C TYR A 17 -0.96 0.31 9.45
N SER A 18 -1.73 1.35 9.07
CA SER A 18 -1.45 2.76 9.38
C SER A 18 -1.54 3.13 10.87
N ARG A 19 -2.22 2.31 11.67
CA ARG A 19 -2.43 2.60 13.10
C ARG A 19 -1.31 2.08 14.00
N ARG A 20 -0.19 1.62 13.44
CA ARG A 20 0.88 0.98 14.21
C ARG A 20 1.90 1.99 14.71
N GLU A 21 2.26 2.97 13.89
CA GLU A 21 3.33 3.93 14.13
C GLU A 21 2.95 5.31 13.55
N GLY A 22 3.46 6.40 14.13
CA GLY A 22 3.27 7.73 13.53
C GLY A 22 1.81 8.20 13.42
N ASP A 23 1.46 8.78 12.26
CA ASP A 23 0.10 9.25 11.95
C ASP A 23 -0.81 8.06 11.61
N ARG A 24 -1.97 7.99 12.27
CA ARG A 24 -2.90 6.88 12.18
C ARG A 24 -3.65 6.76 10.86
N ASP A 25 -3.58 7.76 10.00
CA ASP A 25 -4.24 7.79 8.69
C ASP A 25 -3.24 7.84 7.52
N THR A 26 -1.97 7.53 7.79
CA THR A 26 -0.95 7.37 6.76
C THR A 26 -0.07 6.15 7.04
N LEU A 27 0.61 5.62 6.03
CA LEU A 27 1.59 4.57 6.22
C LEU A 27 2.99 5.19 6.22
N THR A 28 3.72 4.94 7.29
CA THR A 28 5.16 5.06 7.28
C THR A 28 5.77 4.01 6.34
N LYS A 29 7.05 4.20 5.99
CA LYS A 29 7.80 3.25 5.18
C LYS A 29 7.84 1.83 5.77
N SER A 30 7.92 1.69 7.10
CA SER A 30 7.89 0.39 7.80
C SER A 30 6.52 -0.29 7.64
N GLU A 31 5.44 0.47 7.79
CA GLU A 31 4.08 -0.03 7.65
C GLU A 31 3.75 -0.41 6.20
N LEU A 32 4.13 0.43 5.22
CA LEU A 32 3.99 0.12 3.79
C LEU A 32 4.71 -1.19 3.43
N LYS A 33 5.95 -1.34 3.90
CA LYS A 33 6.72 -2.58 3.68
C LYS A 33 5.96 -3.80 4.21
N LEU A 34 5.45 -3.71 5.43
CA LEU A 34 4.74 -4.82 6.05
C LEU A 34 3.43 -5.14 5.32
N LEU A 35 2.69 -4.13 4.87
CA LEU A 35 1.48 -4.31 4.06
C LEU A 35 1.81 -5.08 2.78
N ILE A 36 2.85 -4.66 2.04
CA ILE A 36 3.28 -5.33 0.81
C ILE A 36 3.68 -6.79 1.09
N GLU A 37 4.46 -7.03 2.14
CA GLU A 37 4.94 -8.38 2.50
C GLU A 37 3.82 -9.32 2.95
N LYS A 38 2.72 -8.80 3.51
CA LYS A 38 1.63 -9.63 4.07
C LYS A 38 0.43 -9.76 3.14
N GLN A 39 0.03 -8.68 2.49
CA GLN A 39 -1.20 -8.63 1.67
C GLN A 39 -0.90 -8.82 0.18
N LEU A 40 0.24 -8.33 -0.29
CA LEU A 40 0.61 -8.33 -1.71
C LEU A 40 1.77 -9.27 -2.04
N ALA A 41 2.10 -10.19 -1.11
CA ALA A 41 3.28 -11.05 -1.23
C ALA A 41 3.33 -11.87 -2.51
N ASN A 42 2.17 -12.26 -3.05
CA ASN A 42 2.04 -13.03 -4.29
C ASN A 42 2.15 -12.16 -5.54
N TYR A 43 1.56 -10.97 -5.51
CA TYR A 43 1.57 -10.02 -6.62
C TYR A 43 2.93 -9.31 -6.76
N LEU A 44 3.63 -9.13 -5.64
CA LEU A 44 4.88 -8.40 -5.53
C LEU A 44 6.05 -9.32 -5.15
N LYS A 45 6.02 -10.60 -5.58
CA LYS A 45 7.09 -11.59 -5.26
C LYS A 45 8.49 -11.12 -5.66
N HIS A 46 8.61 -10.31 -6.70
CA HIS A 46 9.88 -9.76 -7.19
C HIS A 46 10.31 -8.47 -6.46
N VAL A 47 9.42 -7.88 -5.64
CA VAL A 47 9.60 -6.60 -4.94
C VAL A 47 9.93 -6.83 -3.46
N LYS A 48 10.91 -7.70 -3.20
CA LYS A 48 11.32 -8.04 -1.81
C LYS A 48 12.60 -7.35 -1.37
N ASN A 49 13.26 -6.60 -2.25
CA ASN A 49 14.50 -5.93 -1.93
C ASN A 49 14.23 -4.55 -1.30
N LYS A 50 15.02 -4.18 -0.28
CA LYS A 50 14.95 -2.86 0.38
C LYS A 50 15.04 -1.72 -0.64
N ALA A 51 15.88 -1.86 -1.67
CA ALA A 51 15.97 -0.89 -2.76
C ALA A 51 14.64 -0.69 -3.50
N THR A 52 13.81 -1.73 -3.63
CA THR A 52 12.54 -1.66 -4.33
C THR A 52 11.44 -1.01 -3.49
N ILE A 53 11.43 -1.23 -2.17
CA ILE A 53 10.49 -0.54 -1.26
C ILE A 53 10.78 0.96 -1.22
N ASP A 54 12.06 1.35 -1.22
CA ASP A 54 12.47 2.75 -1.25
C ASP A 54 12.01 3.45 -2.55
N THR A 55 12.09 2.74 -3.69
CA THR A 55 11.56 3.22 -4.97
C THR A 55 10.04 3.32 -4.95
N ILE A 56 9.33 2.29 -4.47
CA ILE A 56 7.87 2.32 -4.36
C ILE A 56 7.41 3.48 -3.48
N MET A 57 8.05 3.67 -2.32
CA MET A 57 7.72 4.80 -1.44
C MET A 57 7.84 6.11 -2.19
N LYS A 58 8.95 6.35 -2.91
CA LYS A 58 9.15 7.57 -3.70
C LYS A 58 8.15 7.74 -4.84
N ASP A 59 7.72 6.64 -5.46
CA ASP A 59 6.78 6.66 -6.59
C ASP A 59 5.33 6.89 -6.13
N LEU A 60 5.02 6.58 -4.88
CA LEU A 60 3.70 6.74 -4.27
C LEU A 60 3.57 8.02 -3.44
N ASP A 61 4.64 8.48 -2.78
CA ASP A 61 4.70 9.71 -2.00
C ASP A 61 4.73 10.95 -2.92
N LEU A 62 3.54 11.34 -3.39
CA LEU A 62 3.36 12.41 -4.37
C LEU A 62 3.49 13.79 -3.72
N ASN A 63 3.04 13.92 -2.47
CA ASN A 63 3.10 15.16 -1.71
C ASN A 63 4.49 15.39 -1.06
N LYS A 64 5.35 14.36 -1.03
CA LYS A 64 6.72 14.37 -0.50
C LYS A 64 6.79 14.59 1.02
N ASP A 65 5.80 14.09 1.75
CA ASP A 65 5.77 14.17 3.22
C ASP A 65 6.43 12.96 3.92
N ALA A 66 6.98 12.02 3.12
CA ALA A 66 7.59 10.77 3.58
C ALA A 66 6.62 9.81 4.30
N GLN A 67 5.32 9.97 4.06
CA GLN A 67 4.24 9.09 4.47
C GLN A 67 3.38 8.75 3.24
N ILE A 68 2.53 7.73 3.34
CA ILE A 68 1.62 7.33 2.26
C ILE A 68 0.19 7.46 2.75
N SER A 69 -0.54 8.42 2.21
CA SER A 69 -1.98 8.56 2.43
C SER A 69 -2.77 7.40 1.80
N PHE A 70 -4.04 7.25 2.19
CA PHE A 70 -4.94 6.26 1.56
C PHE A 70 -5.03 6.46 0.03
N GLY A 71 -5.09 7.71 -0.43
CA GLY A 71 -5.15 8.02 -1.87
C GLY A 71 -3.90 7.57 -2.62
N GLU A 72 -2.73 7.75 -2.03
CA GLU A 72 -1.45 7.30 -2.60
C GLU A 72 -1.33 5.77 -2.58
N MET A 73 -1.82 5.11 -1.54
CA MET A 73 -1.90 3.65 -1.48
C MET A 73 -2.85 3.07 -2.55
N MET A 74 -3.95 3.75 -2.85
CA MET A 74 -4.86 3.33 -3.93
C MET A 74 -4.19 3.33 -5.31
N LEU A 75 -3.19 4.18 -5.55
CA LEU A 75 -2.40 4.12 -6.80
C LEU A 75 -1.65 2.80 -6.93
N LEU A 76 -1.10 2.27 -5.83
CA LEU A 76 -0.46 0.95 -5.82
C LEU A 76 -1.47 -0.14 -6.15
N ILE A 77 -2.64 -0.12 -5.52
CA ILE A 77 -3.71 -1.11 -5.76
C ILE A 77 -4.11 -1.09 -7.23
N VAL A 78 -4.41 0.08 -7.78
CA VAL A 78 -4.81 0.23 -9.19
C VAL A 78 -3.73 -0.33 -10.11
N ARG A 79 -2.45 0.00 -9.88
CA ARG A 79 -1.33 -0.51 -10.70
C ARG A 79 -1.23 -2.03 -10.63
N VAL A 80 -1.31 -2.61 -9.43
CA VAL A 80 -1.27 -4.07 -9.25
C VAL A 80 -2.47 -4.73 -9.92
N THR A 81 -3.68 -4.23 -9.70
CA THR A 81 -4.90 -4.78 -10.31
C THR A 81 -4.83 -4.77 -11.83
N ILE A 82 -4.39 -3.67 -12.45
CA ILE A 82 -4.21 -3.58 -13.91
C ILE A 82 -3.18 -4.62 -14.38
N ALA A 83 -2.00 -4.66 -13.74
CA ALA A 83 -0.94 -5.59 -14.11
C ALA A 83 -1.30 -7.08 -13.94
N THR A 84 -2.32 -7.39 -13.12
CA THR A 84 -2.80 -8.75 -12.88
C THR A 84 -4.02 -9.15 -13.71
N HIS A 85 -4.69 -8.16 -14.29
CA HIS A 85 -5.84 -8.38 -15.15
C HIS A 85 -5.40 -8.76 -16.58
N GLU A 86 -4.23 -8.27 -17.02
CA GLU A 86 -3.56 -8.73 -18.24
C GLU A 86 -2.91 -10.11 -18.06
#